data_AF-A0A434ID94-F1
#
_entry.id   AF-A0A434ID94-F1
#
_cell.length_a   1.000
_cell.length_b   1.000
_cell.length_c   1.000
_cell.angle_alpha   90.00
_cell.angle_beta   90.00
_cell.angle_gamma   90.00
#
_symmetry.space_group_name_H-M   'P 1'
#
loop_
_entity.id
_entity.type
_entity.pdbx_description
1 polymer ?
#
loop_
_entity_poly.entity_id
_entity_poly.type
_entity_poly.pdbx_seq_one_letter_code
_entity_poly.pdbx_strand_id
1 'polypeptide(L)'
;MTDLRSPDTRFRTSLLEENDGPAINASDNRTMGEIIAARFSRRGFLKGSLAVSAIAATVSPLALISADEARAAEGSVFAFDELEAGIDDKHHVAPGYDADVLLRWGDPLFADSPDFDPTKQSAEAQAKQFGYNNDYVGYIPIDGSAEHGLLVVNHEYTNPHLMFPGIVKIVEKDGKKSAEVAPLSKEQVDVEMAAHGGTIVEIRKDGGKWQVVRDGKLNRRITANTEMALSGPVAGHDRVKTKADPSGTKVFGTVNNCAGGVTPWGTYVMAEENIHGYFSGELPEDHKEAANYKRLGIPEGAYEWAAHYERFDLAKEPNEANRFGWIVEVDVNDPTSTPRKRTAMGRFKHEGAESIVAKDGRVVFYLGDDERFDYVYKFVTRAAFNPNDRAANKDLLDDGTLHVAKFAEDGTVEWLPIVFGQGPLTAENGFTGQADVLIETRRAADLLGATKMDRPEDVQPNGVNGKVYVMLANNSKRKADQVDAA
;
A
#
# COMPACT_ATOMS: atom_id res chain seq x y z
N MET A 1 1.42 -23.42 -31.41
CA MET A 1 1.30 -22.24 -30.54
C MET A 1 0.04 -21.52 -30.97
N THR A 2 -1.05 -21.75 -30.26
CA THR A 2 -2.32 -21.06 -30.47
C THR A 2 -2.12 -19.57 -30.18
N ASP A 3 -2.52 -18.73 -31.13
CA ASP A 3 -2.57 -17.26 -31.04
C ASP A 3 -3.62 -16.90 -29.96
N LEU A 4 -3.27 -17.11 -28.69
CA LEU A 4 -4.01 -16.64 -27.51
C LEU A 4 -3.76 -15.15 -27.38
N ARG A 5 -4.24 -14.36 -28.34
CA ARG A 5 -4.47 -12.95 -28.06
C ARG A 5 -5.58 -12.91 -27.03
N SER A 6 -5.23 -12.46 -25.83
CA SER A 6 -6.21 -12.03 -24.83
C SER A 6 -7.29 -11.21 -25.53
N PRO A 7 -8.57 -11.35 -25.17
CA PRO A 7 -9.58 -10.34 -25.54
C PRO A 7 -8.99 -8.94 -25.28
N ASP A 8 -9.26 -7.98 -26.17
CA ASP A 8 -8.84 -6.56 -26.02
C ASP A 8 -9.46 -5.90 -24.76
N THR A 9 -10.28 -6.62 -23.99
CA THR A 9 -10.95 -6.14 -22.78
C THR A 9 -10.09 -6.36 -21.55
N ARG A 10 -9.71 -5.26 -20.89
CA ARG A 10 -9.18 -5.27 -19.53
C ARG A 10 -10.34 -5.08 -18.53
N PHE A 11 -10.39 -5.89 -17.47
CA PHE A 11 -11.46 -5.86 -16.48
C PHE A 11 -11.28 -4.68 -15.51
N ARG A 12 -12.37 -4.04 -15.08
CA ARG A 12 -12.35 -2.78 -14.29
C ARG A 12 -11.47 -2.86 -13.05
N THR A 13 -11.60 -3.90 -12.24
CA THR A 13 -10.80 -4.06 -11.01
C THR A 13 -9.34 -4.36 -11.31
N SER A 14 -9.04 -5.13 -12.36
CA SER A 14 -7.64 -5.35 -12.78
C SER A 14 -6.98 -4.07 -13.32
N LEU A 15 -7.74 -3.20 -13.99
CA LEU A 15 -7.26 -1.90 -14.47
C LEU A 15 -6.92 -0.93 -13.32
N LEU A 16 -7.72 -0.97 -12.26
CA LEU A 16 -7.48 -0.19 -11.05
C LEU A 16 -6.09 -0.50 -10.49
N GLU A 17 -5.78 -1.79 -10.31
CA GLU A 17 -4.50 -2.23 -9.72
C GLU A 17 -3.30 -2.09 -10.67
N GLU A 18 -3.51 -2.17 -11.99
CA GLU A 18 -2.46 -1.80 -12.95
C GLU A 18 -2.00 -0.34 -12.73
N ASN A 19 -2.92 0.53 -12.30
CA ASN A 19 -2.70 1.96 -12.00
C ASN A 19 -1.88 2.68 -13.11
N ASP A 20 -2.20 2.34 -14.36
CA ASP A 20 -1.50 2.78 -15.58
C ASP A 20 -2.01 4.14 -16.12
N GLY A 21 -2.88 4.80 -15.36
CA GLY A 21 -3.47 6.10 -15.66
C GLY A 21 -2.44 7.24 -15.73
N PRO A 22 -2.83 8.42 -16.26
CA PRO A 22 -1.99 9.61 -16.19
C PRO A 22 -1.78 10.05 -14.74
N ALA A 23 -0.61 10.60 -14.42
CA ALA A 23 -0.35 11.15 -13.09
C ALA A 23 -1.31 12.30 -12.75
N ILE A 24 -1.87 12.30 -11.54
CA ILE A 24 -2.80 13.33 -11.07
C ILE A 24 -2.14 14.42 -10.21
N ASN A 25 -0.88 14.23 -9.79
CA ASN A 25 -0.12 15.26 -9.10
C ASN A 25 0.26 16.40 -10.06
N ALA A 26 -0.48 17.51 -9.96
CA ALA A 26 -0.32 18.68 -10.80
C ALA A 26 0.70 19.71 -10.28
N SER A 27 1.44 19.42 -9.20
CA SER A 27 2.41 20.37 -8.65
C SER A 27 3.65 20.53 -9.55
N ASP A 28 4.23 21.73 -9.52
CA ASP A 28 5.50 22.05 -10.19
C ASP A 28 6.73 21.58 -9.39
N ASN A 29 6.52 20.73 -8.38
CA ASN A 29 7.60 20.16 -7.58
C ASN A 29 8.53 19.31 -8.45
N ARG A 30 9.82 19.29 -8.09
CA ARG A 30 10.82 18.49 -8.80
C ARG A 30 10.57 17.00 -8.63
N THR A 31 10.76 16.27 -9.70
CA THR A 31 10.79 14.81 -9.72
C THR A 31 12.13 14.25 -9.24
N MET A 32 12.12 13.02 -8.72
CA MET A 32 13.35 12.28 -8.42
C MET A 32 14.24 12.14 -9.66
N GLY A 33 13.66 11.92 -10.84
CA GLY A 33 14.39 11.89 -12.11
C GLY A 33 15.16 13.19 -12.40
N GLU A 34 14.54 14.36 -12.21
CA GLU A 34 15.20 15.65 -12.39
C GLU A 34 16.32 15.91 -11.36
N ILE A 35 16.17 15.40 -10.14
CA ILE A 35 17.20 15.51 -9.09
C ILE A 35 18.39 14.62 -9.43
N ILE A 36 18.13 13.38 -9.85
CA ILE A 36 19.16 12.42 -10.28
C ILE A 36 19.91 12.95 -11.50
N ALA A 37 19.20 13.43 -12.53
CA ALA A 37 19.79 14.00 -13.73
C ALA A 37 20.69 15.21 -13.42
N ALA A 38 20.26 16.10 -12.53
CA ALA A 38 21.06 17.25 -12.10
C ALA A 38 22.33 16.84 -11.34
N ARG A 39 22.23 15.85 -10.43
CA ARG A 39 23.38 15.29 -9.70
C ARG A 39 24.41 14.71 -10.66
N PHE A 40 23.99 13.88 -11.62
CA PHE A 40 24.90 13.25 -12.58
C PHE A 40 25.49 14.25 -13.57
N SER A 41 24.72 15.25 -14.01
CA SER A 41 25.23 16.34 -14.85
C SER A 41 26.35 17.13 -14.15
N ARG A 42 26.17 17.47 -12.86
CA ARG A 42 27.22 18.13 -12.06
C ARG A 42 28.45 17.24 -11.88
N ARG A 43 28.27 15.95 -11.59
CA ARG A 43 29.40 14.99 -11.46
C ARG A 43 30.12 14.79 -12.79
N GLY A 44 29.39 14.72 -13.91
CA GLY A 44 29.95 14.64 -15.25
C GLY A 44 30.78 15.88 -15.60
N PHE A 45 30.28 17.08 -15.29
CA PHE A 45 31.04 18.32 -15.43
C PHE A 45 32.30 18.34 -14.56
N LEU A 46 32.23 17.94 -13.29
CA LEU A 46 33.39 17.89 -12.39
C LEU A 46 34.43 16.85 -12.84
N LYS A 47 34.00 15.64 -13.22
CA LYS A 47 34.89 14.62 -13.77
C LYS A 47 35.50 15.06 -15.10
N GLY A 48 34.70 15.66 -15.99
CA GLY A 48 35.16 16.17 -17.29
C GLY A 48 36.14 17.34 -17.18
N SER A 49 35.89 18.28 -16.25
CA SER A 49 36.80 19.41 -15.98
C SER A 49 38.09 18.97 -15.29
N LEU A 50 38.03 17.99 -14.38
CA LEU A 50 39.23 17.35 -13.81
C LEU A 50 40.00 16.54 -14.86
N ALA A 51 39.32 15.84 -15.76
CA ALA A 51 39.96 15.10 -16.85
C ALA A 51 40.65 16.03 -17.85
N VAL A 52 40.03 17.15 -18.23
CA VAL A 52 40.67 18.17 -19.09
C VAL A 52 41.88 18.82 -18.39
N SER A 53 41.83 18.98 -17.07
CA SER A 53 42.95 19.54 -16.28
C SER A 53 44.08 18.53 -16.03
N ALA A 54 43.76 17.23 -15.91
CA ALA A 54 44.74 16.17 -15.65
C ALA A 54 45.37 15.61 -16.94
N ILE A 55 44.63 15.57 -18.06
CA ILE A 55 45.16 15.17 -19.37
C ILE A 55 46.11 16.24 -19.93
N ALA A 56 45.95 17.51 -19.53
CA ALA A 56 46.91 18.55 -19.85
C ALA A 56 48.23 18.45 -19.07
N ALA A 57 48.33 17.58 -18.04
CA ALA A 57 49.49 17.55 -17.16
C ALA A 57 50.22 16.20 -17.04
N THR A 58 49.57 15.04 -16.83
CA THR A 58 50.34 13.85 -16.38
C THR A 58 49.61 12.49 -16.50
N VAL A 59 49.30 11.97 -17.69
CA VAL A 59 48.84 10.57 -17.79
C VAL A 59 49.57 9.81 -18.90
N SER A 60 50.47 8.91 -18.49
CA SER A 60 51.08 7.89 -19.33
C SER A 60 50.03 6.82 -19.71
N PRO A 61 50.04 6.28 -20.95
CA PRO A 61 49.03 5.33 -21.45
C PRO A 61 48.84 4.05 -20.62
N LEU A 62 49.76 3.72 -19.72
CA LEU A 62 49.73 2.53 -18.88
C LEU A 62 48.72 2.57 -17.73
N ALA A 63 48.31 3.75 -17.26
CA ALA A 63 47.37 3.87 -16.13
C ALA A 63 45.89 3.64 -16.53
N LEU A 64 45.58 3.70 -17.84
CA LEU A 64 44.24 3.43 -18.37
C LEU A 64 43.96 1.92 -18.54
N ILE A 65 44.99 1.08 -18.49
CA ILE A 65 44.86 -0.38 -18.69
C ILE A 65 44.65 -1.11 -17.35
N SER A 66 44.98 -0.49 -16.20
CA SER A 66 44.80 -1.09 -14.87
C SER A 66 43.43 -0.83 -14.24
N ALA A 67 42.52 -0.12 -14.92
CA ALA A 67 41.19 0.18 -14.41
C ALA A 67 40.13 -0.90 -14.73
N ASP A 68 40.47 -1.87 -15.60
CA ASP A 68 39.55 -2.91 -16.08
C ASP A 68 39.57 -4.22 -15.27
N GLU A 69 40.33 -4.27 -14.16
CA GLU A 69 40.34 -5.44 -13.26
C GLU A 69 39.99 -5.06 -11.81
N ALA A 70 38.93 -4.28 -11.62
CA ALA A 70 38.16 -4.40 -10.38
C ALA A 70 37.25 -5.62 -10.51
N ARG A 71 37.85 -6.82 -10.42
CA ARG A 71 37.08 -8.06 -10.27
C ARG A 71 36.23 -7.92 -9.02
N ALA A 72 34.92 -7.85 -9.19
CA ALA A 72 33.96 -8.15 -8.14
C ALA A 72 34.18 -9.61 -7.71
N ALA A 73 35.06 -9.80 -6.74
CA ALA A 73 35.12 -11.02 -5.96
C ALA A 73 34.18 -10.83 -4.78
N GLU A 74 32.91 -11.15 -4.94
CA GLU A 74 32.02 -11.44 -3.83
C GLU A 74 31.24 -12.70 -4.20
N GLY A 75 31.47 -13.79 -3.48
CA GLY A 75 30.56 -14.94 -3.55
C GLY A 75 29.15 -14.45 -3.19
N SER A 76 28.16 -14.93 -3.91
CA SER A 76 26.75 -14.64 -3.61
C SER A 76 26.49 -14.88 -2.12
N VAL A 77 25.85 -13.91 -1.44
CA VAL A 77 25.32 -14.14 -0.08
C VAL A 77 24.18 -15.17 -0.08
N PHE A 78 23.63 -15.48 -1.25
CA PHE A 78 22.59 -16.47 -1.43
C PHE A 78 23.20 -17.86 -1.59
N ALA A 79 22.61 -18.83 -0.88
CA ALA A 79 23.04 -20.23 -0.87
C ALA A 79 22.31 -21.09 -1.90
N PHE A 80 21.76 -20.48 -2.96
CA PHE A 80 20.99 -21.15 -4.00
C PHE A 80 21.37 -20.62 -5.39
N ASP A 81 21.19 -21.46 -6.40
CA ASP A 81 21.41 -21.09 -7.80
C ASP A 81 20.24 -20.21 -8.31
N GLU A 82 20.57 -19.13 -9.02
CA GLU A 82 19.57 -18.25 -9.63
C GLU A 82 18.73 -19.01 -10.67
N LEU A 83 17.42 -18.75 -10.66
CA LEU A 83 16.47 -19.36 -11.59
C LEU A 83 16.48 -18.62 -12.93
N GLU A 84 16.26 -19.36 -14.03
CA GLU A 84 16.03 -18.75 -15.33
C GLU A 84 14.62 -18.13 -15.40
N ALA A 85 14.53 -16.92 -15.97
CA ALA A 85 13.25 -16.27 -16.21
C ALA A 85 12.43 -17.07 -17.24
N GLY A 86 11.16 -17.32 -16.93
CA GLY A 86 10.22 -18.06 -17.79
C GLY A 86 8.77 -17.79 -17.41
N ILE A 87 7.85 -18.21 -18.29
CA ILE A 87 6.40 -18.08 -18.08
C ILE A 87 5.76 -19.43 -18.38
N ASP A 88 5.26 -20.10 -17.33
CA ASP A 88 4.43 -21.32 -17.42
C ASP A 88 3.46 -21.40 -16.22
N ASP A 89 2.81 -22.55 -16.04
CA ASP A 89 1.81 -22.79 -14.98
C ASP A 89 2.40 -23.34 -13.68
N LYS A 90 3.73 -23.34 -13.52
CA LYS A 90 4.43 -23.90 -12.36
C LYS A 90 5.08 -22.81 -11.50
N HIS A 91 5.10 -23.06 -10.20
CA HIS A 91 5.90 -22.29 -9.25
C HIS A 91 7.30 -22.90 -9.17
N HIS A 92 8.26 -22.34 -9.91
CA HIS A 92 9.65 -22.81 -9.92
C HIS A 92 10.40 -22.32 -8.69
N VAL A 93 11.14 -23.21 -8.03
CA VAL A 93 12.05 -22.90 -6.90
C VAL A 93 13.42 -23.47 -7.18
N ALA A 94 14.46 -22.91 -6.54
CA ALA A 94 15.83 -23.35 -6.72
C ALA A 94 16.03 -24.82 -6.29
N PRO A 95 16.99 -25.56 -6.88
CA PRO A 95 17.27 -26.94 -6.48
C PRO A 95 17.52 -27.06 -4.97
N GLY A 96 16.88 -28.07 -4.33
CA GLY A 96 16.96 -28.28 -2.88
C GLY A 96 15.88 -27.57 -2.06
N TYR A 97 15.01 -26.80 -2.71
CA TYR A 97 13.84 -26.16 -2.10
C TYR A 97 12.53 -26.79 -2.59
N ASP A 98 11.48 -26.66 -1.79
CA ASP A 98 10.11 -26.99 -2.13
C ASP A 98 9.17 -25.80 -1.86
N ALA A 99 7.99 -25.84 -2.47
CA ALA A 99 6.92 -24.88 -2.25
C ALA A 99 5.61 -25.65 -2.03
N ASP A 100 4.99 -25.43 -0.87
CA ASP A 100 3.69 -25.98 -0.52
C ASP A 100 2.67 -24.84 -0.43
N VAL A 101 1.43 -25.10 -0.86
CA VAL A 101 0.33 -24.15 -0.67
C VAL A 101 -0.19 -24.26 0.76
N LEU A 102 -0.09 -23.17 1.54
CA LEU A 102 -0.62 -23.08 2.90
C LEU A 102 -2.11 -22.72 2.93
N LEU A 103 -2.50 -21.68 2.20
CA LEU A 103 -3.85 -21.14 2.14
C LEU A 103 -4.16 -20.63 0.72
N ARG A 104 -5.43 -20.70 0.34
CA ARG A 104 -6.00 -20.20 -0.92
C ARG A 104 -7.28 -19.44 -0.63
N TRP A 105 -7.69 -18.56 -1.54
CA TRP A 105 -9.02 -17.94 -1.45
C TRP A 105 -10.11 -19.01 -1.24
N GLY A 106 -10.97 -18.76 -0.26
CA GLY A 106 -12.06 -19.66 0.11
C GLY A 106 -11.68 -20.71 1.16
N ASP A 107 -10.39 -20.93 1.46
CA ASP A 107 -10.00 -21.94 2.43
C ASP A 107 -10.58 -21.64 3.83
N PRO A 108 -11.02 -22.67 4.57
CA PRO A 108 -11.69 -22.48 5.85
C PRO A 108 -10.73 -22.07 6.97
N LEU A 109 -11.06 -21.00 7.68
CA LEU A 109 -10.22 -20.46 8.78
C LEU A 109 -10.67 -20.87 10.19
N PHE A 110 -11.91 -21.31 10.34
CA PHE A 110 -12.53 -21.65 11.63
C PHE A 110 -12.98 -23.11 11.62
N ALA A 111 -13.15 -23.69 12.81
CA ALA A 111 -13.65 -25.07 12.97
C ALA A 111 -15.03 -25.28 12.30
N ASP A 112 -15.87 -24.24 12.28
CA ASP A 112 -17.20 -24.22 11.68
C ASP A 112 -17.27 -23.51 10.33
N SER A 113 -16.12 -23.13 9.73
CA SER A 113 -16.10 -22.59 8.37
C SER A 113 -16.64 -23.62 7.37
N PRO A 114 -17.52 -23.21 6.44
CA PRO A 114 -17.93 -24.06 5.34
C PRO A 114 -16.76 -24.28 4.38
N ASP A 115 -16.78 -25.42 3.68
CA ASP A 115 -15.89 -25.65 2.55
C ASP A 115 -16.23 -24.68 1.41
N PHE A 116 -15.21 -24.30 0.63
CA PHE A 116 -15.39 -23.40 -0.49
C PHE A 116 -16.16 -24.07 -1.64
N ASP A 117 -17.28 -23.46 -2.06
CA ASP A 117 -18.01 -23.82 -3.27
C ASP A 117 -18.12 -22.57 -4.16
N PRO A 118 -17.33 -22.46 -5.25
CA PRO A 118 -17.36 -21.29 -6.12
C PRO A 118 -18.70 -21.09 -6.83
N THR A 119 -19.60 -22.10 -6.82
CA THR A 119 -20.93 -22.02 -7.42
C THR A 119 -22.03 -21.65 -6.42
N LYS A 120 -21.73 -21.62 -5.12
CA LYS A 120 -22.68 -21.33 -4.03
C LYS A 120 -22.08 -20.45 -2.94
N GLN A 121 -21.44 -19.36 -3.36
CA GLN A 121 -20.84 -18.39 -2.45
C GLN A 121 -21.92 -17.61 -1.69
N SER A 122 -21.59 -17.21 -0.46
CA SER A 122 -22.37 -16.25 0.32
C SER A 122 -21.43 -15.37 1.15
N ALA A 123 -21.87 -14.17 1.50
CA ALA A 123 -21.06 -13.26 2.31
C ALA A 123 -20.74 -13.85 3.70
N GLU A 124 -21.68 -14.60 4.28
CA GLU A 124 -21.52 -15.27 5.57
C GLU A 124 -20.46 -16.38 5.52
N ALA A 125 -20.43 -17.16 4.42
CA ALA A 125 -19.40 -18.15 4.18
C ALA A 125 -18.04 -17.49 3.97
N GLN A 126 -17.99 -16.49 3.08
CA GLN A 126 -16.77 -15.76 2.75
C GLN A 126 -16.16 -15.06 3.97
N ALA A 127 -16.97 -14.54 4.88
CA ALA A 127 -16.51 -13.93 6.14
C ALA A 127 -15.87 -14.93 7.12
N LYS A 128 -15.96 -16.25 6.86
CA LYS A 128 -15.29 -17.32 7.61
C LYS A 128 -14.19 -18.02 6.81
N GLN A 129 -13.87 -17.54 5.62
CA GLN A 129 -12.90 -18.14 4.71
C GLN A 129 -11.74 -17.17 4.46
N PHE A 130 -10.62 -17.67 3.94
CA PHE A 130 -9.53 -16.81 3.48
C PHE A 130 -10.02 -15.92 2.33
N GLY A 131 -9.60 -14.64 2.34
CA GLY A 131 -10.05 -13.65 1.36
C GLY A 131 -9.42 -13.81 -0.02
N TYR A 132 -9.68 -12.84 -0.90
CA TYR A 132 -9.27 -12.86 -2.30
C TYR A 132 -8.07 -11.94 -2.55
N ASN A 133 -7.20 -12.30 -3.51
CA ASN A 133 -5.94 -11.60 -3.82
C ASN A 133 -5.17 -11.25 -2.55
N ASN A 134 -4.65 -12.30 -1.90
CA ASN A 134 -3.80 -12.11 -0.75
C ASN A 134 -2.57 -11.29 -1.13
N ASP A 135 -2.25 -10.31 -0.29
CA ASP A 135 -1.12 -9.42 -0.49
C ASP A 135 -0.15 -9.56 0.70
N TYR A 136 0.05 -8.49 1.50
CA TYR A 136 0.94 -8.49 2.66
C TYR A 136 0.84 -9.78 3.48
N VAL A 137 1.99 -10.33 3.86
CA VAL A 137 2.08 -11.45 4.78
C VAL A 137 3.04 -11.12 5.93
N GLY A 138 2.52 -11.16 7.16
CA GLY A 138 3.28 -10.98 8.38
C GLY A 138 3.19 -12.21 9.29
N TYR A 139 4.28 -12.50 10.01
CA TYR A 139 4.32 -13.56 11.03
C TYR A 139 4.50 -12.96 12.41
N ILE A 140 3.58 -13.26 13.33
CA ILE A 140 3.63 -12.84 14.73
C ILE A 140 3.78 -14.09 15.60
N PRO A 141 4.92 -14.30 16.26
CA PRO A 141 5.18 -15.52 17.00
C PRO A 141 4.27 -15.64 18.22
N ILE A 142 3.74 -16.84 18.48
CA ILE A 142 3.10 -17.18 19.75
C ILE A 142 4.20 -17.70 20.67
N ASP A 143 4.29 -17.15 21.88
CA ASP A 143 5.31 -17.49 22.88
C ASP A 143 6.77 -17.42 22.35
N GLY A 144 7.02 -16.53 21.38
CA GLY A 144 8.34 -16.36 20.76
C GLY A 144 8.78 -17.50 19.84
N SER A 145 7.88 -18.41 19.48
CA SER A 145 8.17 -19.54 18.59
C SER A 145 8.39 -19.10 17.14
N ALA A 146 9.38 -19.69 16.47
CA ALA A 146 9.58 -19.55 15.03
C ALA A 146 8.75 -20.53 14.19
N GLU A 147 8.06 -21.47 14.83
CA GLU A 147 7.33 -22.57 14.18
C GLU A 147 5.85 -22.64 14.62
N HIS A 148 5.39 -21.68 15.42
CA HIS A 148 4.00 -21.56 15.87
C HIS A 148 3.65 -20.09 16.12
N GLY A 149 2.69 -19.57 15.37
CA GLY A 149 2.38 -18.13 15.41
C GLY A 149 1.10 -17.78 14.68
N LEU A 150 0.80 -16.49 14.64
CA LEU A 150 -0.25 -15.93 13.82
C LEU A 150 0.33 -15.49 12.49
N LEU A 151 -0.29 -15.93 11.40
CA LEU A 151 -0.13 -15.33 10.09
C LEU A 151 -1.16 -14.21 9.95
N VAL A 152 -0.70 -13.02 9.58
CA VAL A 152 -1.57 -11.89 9.24
C VAL A 152 -1.44 -11.61 7.76
N VAL A 153 -2.59 -11.57 7.06
CA VAL A 153 -2.61 -11.52 5.60
C VAL A 153 -3.64 -10.51 5.10
N ASN A 154 -3.22 -9.55 4.29
CA ASN A 154 -4.14 -8.61 3.62
C ASN A 154 -4.88 -9.30 2.46
N HIS A 155 -6.05 -8.77 2.11
CA HIS A 155 -6.86 -9.17 0.95
C HIS A 155 -7.26 -7.91 0.21
N GLU A 156 -6.55 -7.64 -0.87
CA GLU A 156 -6.46 -6.31 -1.46
C GLU A 156 -7.71 -5.98 -2.29
N TYR A 157 -7.99 -6.77 -3.32
CA TYR A 157 -9.07 -6.52 -4.27
C TYR A 157 -9.75 -7.82 -4.71
N THR A 158 -10.82 -7.70 -5.50
CA THR A 158 -11.53 -8.84 -6.07
C THR A 158 -11.55 -8.79 -7.59
N ASN A 159 -11.65 -9.97 -8.20
CA ASN A 159 -11.86 -10.13 -9.64
C ASN A 159 -13.23 -10.77 -9.88
N PRO A 160 -14.34 -10.01 -9.96
CA PRO A 160 -15.69 -10.56 -10.11
C PRO A 160 -15.81 -11.57 -11.25
N HIS A 161 -15.14 -11.27 -12.36
CA HIS A 161 -15.13 -12.07 -13.58
C HIS A 161 -14.49 -13.46 -13.40
N LEU A 162 -13.66 -13.63 -12.36
CA LEU A 162 -13.10 -14.92 -11.93
C LEU A 162 -13.85 -15.51 -10.72
N MET A 163 -14.53 -14.68 -9.93
CA MET A 163 -15.25 -15.12 -8.74
C MET A 163 -16.61 -15.73 -9.08
N PHE A 164 -17.39 -15.12 -9.97
CA PHE A 164 -18.80 -15.46 -10.15
C PHE A 164 -19.08 -16.18 -11.48
N PRO A 165 -19.56 -17.43 -11.45
CA PRO A 165 -19.95 -18.14 -12.66
C PRO A 165 -21.05 -17.40 -13.44
N GLY A 166 -20.91 -17.36 -14.77
CA GLY A 166 -21.96 -16.90 -15.68
C GLY A 166 -22.07 -15.39 -15.88
N ILE A 167 -21.24 -14.57 -15.21
CA ILE A 167 -21.27 -13.11 -15.41
C ILE A 167 -20.44 -12.63 -16.61
N VAL A 168 -19.51 -13.46 -17.12
CA VAL A 168 -18.67 -13.13 -18.27
C VAL A 168 -19.24 -13.74 -19.55
N LYS A 169 -19.45 -12.91 -20.56
CA LYS A 169 -19.82 -13.34 -21.91
C LYS A 169 -18.80 -12.84 -22.92
N ILE A 170 -18.27 -13.75 -23.74
CA ILE A 170 -17.44 -13.35 -24.88
C ILE A 170 -18.37 -12.96 -26.02
N VAL A 171 -18.26 -11.72 -26.47
CA VAL A 171 -18.97 -11.17 -27.63
C VAL A 171 -18.00 -10.91 -28.77
N GLU A 172 -18.46 -11.10 -30.00
CA GLU A 172 -17.69 -10.79 -31.20
C GLU A 172 -18.38 -9.66 -31.96
N LYS A 173 -17.66 -8.57 -32.19
CA LYS A 173 -18.13 -7.41 -32.96
C LYS A 173 -17.02 -6.97 -33.90
N ASP A 174 -17.36 -6.80 -35.18
CA ASP A 174 -16.42 -6.38 -36.23
C ASP A 174 -15.15 -7.25 -36.30
N GLY A 175 -15.28 -8.56 -36.05
CA GLY A 175 -14.16 -9.53 -36.05
C GLY A 175 -13.24 -9.43 -34.83
N LYS A 176 -13.60 -8.64 -33.81
CA LYS A 176 -12.90 -8.54 -32.53
C LYS A 176 -13.69 -9.19 -31.41
N LYS A 177 -13.02 -9.98 -30.58
CA LYS A 177 -13.60 -10.59 -29.38
C LYS A 177 -13.37 -9.68 -28.17
N SER A 178 -14.43 -9.41 -27.42
CA SER A 178 -14.39 -8.68 -26.15
C SER A 178 -15.15 -9.45 -25.08
N ALA A 179 -14.78 -9.27 -23.82
CA ALA A 179 -15.53 -9.77 -22.68
C ALA A 179 -16.54 -8.72 -22.22
N GLU A 180 -17.80 -9.10 -22.07
CA GLU A 180 -18.82 -8.32 -21.37
C GLU A 180 -19.05 -8.93 -20.00
N VAL A 181 -19.09 -8.09 -18.96
CA VAL A 181 -19.36 -8.51 -17.58
C VAL A 181 -20.75 -7.98 -17.19
N ALA A 182 -21.64 -8.90 -16.79
CA ALA A 182 -22.97 -8.54 -16.31
C ALA A 182 -22.89 -7.75 -14.99
N PRO A 183 -23.85 -6.85 -14.71
CA PRO A 183 -23.93 -6.17 -13.41
C PRO A 183 -24.04 -7.19 -12.27
N LEU A 184 -23.43 -6.86 -11.13
CA LEU A 184 -23.45 -7.69 -9.95
C LEU A 184 -24.76 -7.53 -9.19
N SER A 185 -25.29 -8.66 -8.72
CA SER A 185 -26.37 -8.65 -7.74
C SER A 185 -25.87 -8.13 -6.40
N LYS A 186 -26.80 -7.74 -5.52
CA LYS A 186 -26.45 -7.32 -4.16
C LYS A 186 -25.67 -8.42 -3.43
N GLU A 187 -26.09 -9.67 -3.55
CA GLU A 187 -25.46 -10.81 -2.89
C GLU A 187 -24.03 -11.03 -3.38
N GLN A 188 -23.77 -10.81 -4.67
CA GLN A 188 -22.41 -10.87 -5.23
C GLN A 188 -21.53 -9.75 -4.68
N VAL A 189 -22.06 -8.53 -4.59
CA VAL A 189 -21.36 -7.41 -3.94
C VAL A 189 -21.08 -7.71 -2.45
N ASP A 190 -22.02 -8.33 -1.74
CA ASP A 190 -21.84 -8.70 -0.34
C ASP A 190 -20.70 -9.73 -0.18
N VAL A 191 -20.59 -10.68 -1.12
CA VAL A 191 -19.46 -11.63 -1.18
C VAL A 191 -18.15 -10.90 -1.45
N GLU A 192 -18.10 -9.96 -2.41
CA GLU A 192 -16.90 -9.16 -2.66
C GLU A 192 -16.46 -8.40 -1.41
N MET A 193 -17.36 -7.66 -0.77
CA MET A 193 -17.08 -6.91 0.45
C MET A 193 -16.55 -7.81 1.58
N ALA A 194 -17.05 -9.04 1.68
CA ALA A 194 -16.58 -10.03 2.65
C ALA A 194 -15.23 -10.66 2.27
N ALA A 195 -14.80 -10.59 1.00
CA ALA A 195 -13.53 -11.12 0.52
C ALA A 195 -12.35 -10.16 0.73
N HIS A 196 -12.60 -8.85 0.88
CA HIS A 196 -11.58 -7.83 1.20
C HIS A 196 -11.14 -7.88 2.67
N GLY A 197 -10.12 -7.11 3.01
CA GLY A 197 -9.73 -6.83 4.38
C GLY A 197 -8.47 -7.57 4.80
N GLY A 198 -8.58 -8.34 5.88
CA GLY A 198 -7.46 -9.03 6.49
C GLY A 198 -7.85 -10.38 7.07
N THR A 199 -6.89 -11.29 7.14
CA THR A 199 -6.98 -12.56 7.86
C THR A 199 -5.94 -12.57 8.98
N ILE A 200 -6.34 -12.90 10.18
CA ILE A 200 -5.45 -13.35 11.26
C ILE A 200 -5.74 -14.83 11.45
N VAL A 201 -4.72 -15.68 11.36
CA VAL A 201 -4.90 -17.13 11.47
C VAL A 201 -3.71 -17.77 12.17
N GLU A 202 -3.98 -18.61 13.16
CA GLU A 202 -2.97 -19.40 13.82
C GLU A 202 -2.44 -20.49 12.88
N ILE A 203 -1.13 -20.56 12.74
CA ILE A 203 -0.42 -21.56 11.97
C ILE A 203 0.66 -22.24 12.81
N ARG A 204 0.88 -23.52 12.56
CA ARG A 204 1.93 -24.31 13.22
C ARG A 204 2.64 -25.16 12.20
N LYS A 205 3.95 -25.29 12.34
CA LYS A 205 4.74 -26.24 11.59
C LYS A 205 4.72 -27.60 12.28
N ASP A 206 4.25 -28.62 11.57
CA ASP A 206 4.24 -30.01 12.02
C ASP A 206 4.86 -30.90 10.95
N GLY A 207 5.77 -31.80 11.36
CA GLY A 207 6.50 -32.65 10.43
C GLY A 207 7.26 -31.90 9.33
N GLY A 208 7.66 -30.64 9.58
CA GLY A 208 8.34 -29.78 8.61
C GLY A 208 7.41 -28.93 7.72
N LYS A 209 6.08 -29.16 7.75
CA LYS A 209 5.10 -28.43 6.93
C LYS A 209 4.23 -27.50 7.76
N TRP A 210 3.94 -26.32 7.24
CA TRP A 210 3.02 -25.38 7.88
C TRP A 210 1.57 -25.84 7.69
N GLN A 211 0.76 -25.67 8.74
CA GLN A 211 -0.66 -26.00 8.76
C GLN A 211 -1.45 -24.94 9.51
N VAL A 212 -2.70 -24.74 9.09
CA VAL A 212 -3.68 -23.86 9.76
C VAL A 212 -4.29 -24.56 10.98
N VAL A 213 -4.35 -23.86 12.10
CA VAL A 213 -5.01 -24.29 13.33
C VAL A 213 -6.43 -23.72 13.34
N ARG A 214 -7.40 -24.46 12.77
CA ARG A 214 -8.79 -24.00 12.57
C ARG A 214 -9.56 -23.74 13.87
N ASP A 215 -9.17 -24.36 14.98
CA ASP A 215 -9.76 -24.13 16.30
C ASP A 215 -9.00 -23.08 17.14
N GLY A 216 -8.00 -22.43 16.52
CA GLY A 216 -7.21 -21.33 17.06
C GLY A 216 -8.10 -20.18 17.51
N LYS A 217 -7.91 -19.76 18.76
CA LYS A 217 -8.81 -18.78 19.41
C LYS A 217 -8.62 -17.35 18.92
N LEU A 218 -7.51 -17.08 18.25
CA LEU A 218 -7.16 -15.77 17.71
C LEU A 218 -7.50 -15.63 16.22
N ASN A 219 -8.03 -16.68 15.58
CA ASN A 219 -8.44 -16.61 14.18
C ASN A 219 -9.51 -15.54 14.00
N ARG A 220 -9.38 -14.73 12.95
CA ARG A 220 -10.26 -13.60 12.70
C ARG A 220 -10.23 -13.16 11.24
N ARG A 221 -11.39 -12.80 10.71
CA ARG A 221 -11.51 -12.02 9.47
C ARG A 221 -11.80 -10.56 9.80
N ILE A 222 -11.07 -9.67 9.14
CA ILE A 222 -11.37 -8.26 8.99
C ILE A 222 -11.90 -8.09 7.57
N THR A 223 -12.98 -7.35 7.39
CA THR A 223 -13.70 -7.18 6.11
C THR A 223 -14.13 -5.74 5.89
N ALA A 224 -14.68 -5.43 4.72
CA ALA A 224 -15.26 -4.12 4.40
C ALA A 224 -16.52 -3.76 5.25
N ASN A 225 -16.96 -4.67 6.14
CA ASN A 225 -18.08 -4.46 7.06
C ASN A 225 -17.66 -4.52 8.55
N THR A 226 -16.38 -4.71 8.88
CA THR A 226 -15.92 -4.76 10.27
C THR A 226 -16.03 -3.38 10.93
N GLU A 227 -16.67 -3.24 12.10
CA GLU A 227 -16.66 -1.96 12.83
C GLU A 227 -15.24 -1.61 13.27
N MET A 228 -14.80 -0.38 12.97
CA MET A 228 -13.51 0.18 13.33
C MET A 228 -13.67 1.55 13.97
N ALA A 229 -12.70 1.93 14.79
CA ALA A 229 -12.60 3.28 15.31
C ALA A 229 -11.73 4.14 14.40
N LEU A 230 -12.13 5.38 14.17
CA LEU A 230 -11.25 6.43 13.66
C LEU A 230 -10.52 7.04 14.85
N SER A 231 -9.18 7.01 14.86
CA SER A 231 -8.35 7.45 15.99
C SER A 231 -7.31 8.47 15.55
N GLY A 232 -6.84 9.31 16.48
CA GLY A 232 -5.91 10.40 16.20
C GLY A 232 -6.59 11.73 15.81
N PRO A 233 -5.85 12.70 15.26
CA PRO A 233 -6.28 14.10 15.15
C PRO A 233 -7.50 14.38 14.28
N VAL A 234 -7.89 13.45 13.40
CA VAL A 234 -9.05 13.61 12.50
C VAL A 234 -10.34 13.02 13.10
N ALA A 235 -10.23 12.18 14.13
CA ALA A 235 -11.38 11.58 14.78
C ALA A 235 -12.34 12.65 15.31
N GLY A 236 -13.62 12.55 14.94
CA GLY A 236 -14.67 13.49 15.33
C GLY A 236 -14.78 14.76 14.48
N HIS A 237 -13.89 14.95 13.50
CA HIS A 237 -13.91 16.12 12.63
C HIS A 237 -15.16 16.13 11.71
N ASP A 238 -15.69 17.31 11.38
CA ASP A 238 -16.94 17.42 10.60
C ASP A 238 -16.85 16.77 9.21
N ARG A 239 -15.65 16.74 8.62
CA ARG A 239 -15.38 16.17 7.28
C ARG A 239 -15.37 14.63 7.23
N VAL A 240 -15.48 13.95 8.38
CA VAL A 240 -15.58 12.48 8.47
C VAL A 240 -16.92 12.02 9.06
N LYS A 241 -17.81 12.97 9.40
CA LYS A 241 -19.17 12.66 9.86
C LYS A 241 -20.04 12.30 8.68
N THR A 242 -20.85 11.27 8.88
CA THR A 242 -21.82 10.78 7.90
C THR A 242 -23.19 10.62 8.53
N LYS A 243 -24.23 10.34 7.74
CA LYS A 243 -25.58 10.07 8.28
C LYS A 243 -25.57 8.89 9.26
N ALA A 244 -24.80 7.84 8.94
CA ALA A 244 -24.70 6.63 9.76
C ALA A 244 -23.80 6.79 11.00
N ASP A 245 -22.82 7.69 10.94
CA ASP A 245 -22.01 8.08 12.09
C ASP A 245 -21.86 9.61 12.21
N PRO A 246 -22.83 10.27 12.87
CA PRO A 246 -22.76 11.70 13.15
C PRO A 246 -21.64 12.08 14.14
N SER A 247 -21.03 11.10 14.82
CA SER A 247 -19.91 11.37 15.72
C SER A 247 -18.59 11.56 14.97
N GLY A 248 -18.42 10.94 13.80
CA GLY A 248 -17.17 10.96 13.03
C GLY A 248 -16.04 10.15 13.67
N THR A 249 -16.37 9.13 14.46
CA THR A 249 -15.41 8.31 15.23
C THR A 249 -15.52 6.81 14.93
N LYS A 250 -16.54 6.39 14.18
CA LYS A 250 -16.79 4.98 13.83
C LYS A 250 -16.89 4.83 12.32
N VAL A 251 -16.18 3.86 11.77
CA VAL A 251 -16.20 3.52 10.34
C VAL A 251 -16.36 2.02 10.17
N PHE A 252 -17.17 1.60 9.20
CA PHE A 252 -17.31 0.19 8.87
C PHE A 252 -16.33 -0.17 7.76
N GLY A 253 -15.36 -0.99 8.11
CA GLY A 253 -14.50 -1.69 7.19
C GLY A 253 -13.26 -0.93 6.74
N THR A 254 -12.49 -1.70 5.99
CA THR A 254 -11.27 -1.30 5.30
C THR A 254 -11.30 -1.94 3.91
N VAL A 255 -10.66 -1.30 2.94
CA VAL A 255 -10.70 -1.71 1.52
C VAL A 255 -9.31 -1.52 0.92
N ASN A 256 -9.05 -2.25 -0.17
CA ASN A 256 -7.80 -2.16 -0.91
C ASN A 256 -6.57 -2.25 -0.01
N ASN A 257 -6.56 -3.34 0.75
CA ASN A 257 -5.51 -3.61 1.71
C ASN A 257 -4.30 -4.16 0.96
N CYS A 258 -3.34 -3.30 0.62
CA CYS A 258 -2.16 -3.62 -0.18
C CYS A 258 -1.07 -4.32 0.68
N ALA A 259 0.05 -3.66 0.92
CA ALA A 259 1.08 -4.08 1.86
C ALA A 259 0.70 -3.75 3.33
N GLY A 260 1.66 -3.86 4.25
CA GLY A 260 1.37 -3.77 5.68
C GLY A 260 2.59 -3.62 6.56
N GLY A 261 2.49 -4.14 7.78
CA GLY A 261 3.60 -4.22 8.72
C GLY A 261 3.23 -4.90 10.04
N VAL A 262 4.24 -5.24 10.84
CA VAL A 262 4.07 -5.64 12.25
C VAL A 262 4.77 -4.62 13.13
N THR A 263 4.04 -4.05 14.10
CA THR A 263 4.62 -3.07 15.02
C THR A 263 5.57 -3.75 16.02
N PRO A 264 6.50 -2.99 16.64
CA PRO A 264 7.38 -3.53 17.68
C PRO A 264 6.63 -4.05 18.92
N TRP A 265 5.35 -3.69 19.09
CA TRP A 265 4.48 -4.18 20.17
C TRP A 265 3.51 -5.29 19.70
N GLY A 266 3.72 -5.85 18.52
CA GLY A 266 2.99 -7.03 18.03
C GLY A 266 1.54 -6.73 17.70
N THR A 267 1.29 -5.64 16.98
CA THR A 267 0.01 -5.37 16.30
C THR A 267 0.22 -5.44 14.79
N TYR A 268 -0.85 -5.77 14.09
CA TYR A 268 -0.88 -5.89 12.63
C TYR A 268 -1.30 -4.55 12.03
N VAL A 269 -0.55 -4.11 11.03
CA VAL A 269 -0.78 -2.88 10.29
C VAL A 269 -1.21 -3.23 8.86
N MET A 270 -2.34 -2.67 8.44
CA MET A 270 -2.90 -2.78 7.09
C MET A 270 -2.90 -1.40 6.46
N ALA A 271 -2.58 -1.30 5.17
CA ALA A 271 -2.55 -0.05 4.44
C ALA A 271 -3.73 0.01 3.45
N GLU A 272 -4.45 1.12 3.38
CA GLU A 272 -5.51 1.33 2.39
C GLU A 272 -4.95 2.13 1.20
N GLU A 273 -4.95 1.52 0.01
CA GLU A 273 -4.21 2.00 -1.15
C GLU A 273 -5.14 2.63 -2.21
N ASN A 274 -5.58 1.89 -3.23
CA ASN A 274 -6.45 2.33 -4.32
C ASN A 274 -7.92 2.59 -3.95
N ILE A 275 -8.17 3.28 -2.83
CA ILE A 275 -9.50 3.64 -2.30
C ILE A 275 -10.42 4.36 -3.28
N HIS A 276 -9.84 5.04 -4.27
CA HIS A 276 -10.57 5.78 -5.31
C HIS A 276 -11.47 4.93 -6.20
N GLY A 277 -11.16 3.64 -6.37
CA GLY A 277 -11.96 2.70 -7.14
C GLY A 277 -13.31 2.34 -6.50
N TYR A 278 -13.49 2.58 -5.20
CA TYR A 278 -14.63 2.06 -4.43
C TYR A 278 -15.81 3.01 -4.34
N PHE A 279 -15.63 4.28 -4.73
CA PHE A 279 -16.66 5.30 -4.67
C PHE A 279 -17.18 5.62 -6.07
N SER A 280 -18.45 5.99 -6.16
CA SER A 280 -19.11 6.48 -7.39
C SER A 280 -19.93 7.73 -7.08
N GLY A 281 -20.52 8.34 -8.11
CA GLY A 281 -21.39 9.51 -7.97
C GLY A 281 -20.61 10.82 -7.98
N GLU A 282 -21.25 11.91 -8.41
CA GLU A 282 -20.61 13.20 -8.60
C GLU A 282 -20.90 14.15 -7.44
N LEU A 283 -19.86 14.85 -6.99
CA LEU A 283 -20.02 16.01 -6.11
C LEU A 283 -20.20 17.29 -6.93
N PRO A 284 -20.99 18.26 -6.44
CA PRO A 284 -20.96 19.62 -6.98
C PRO A 284 -19.53 20.18 -7.00
N GLU A 285 -19.15 20.93 -8.03
CA GLU A 285 -17.80 21.51 -8.16
C GLU A 285 -17.43 22.44 -6.99
N ASP A 286 -18.42 23.10 -6.39
CA ASP A 286 -18.27 24.00 -5.24
C ASP A 286 -18.32 23.28 -3.88
N HIS A 287 -18.50 21.95 -3.88
CA HIS A 287 -18.44 21.15 -2.67
C HIS A 287 -17.04 21.20 -2.05
N LYS A 288 -16.96 21.30 -0.71
CA LYS A 288 -15.68 21.42 0.03
C LYS A 288 -14.68 20.30 -0.31
N GLU A 289 -15.17 19.10 -0.57
CA GLU A 289 -14.34 17.94 -0.89
C GLU A 289 -13.99 17.78 -2.38
N ALA A 290 -14.57 18.59 -3.29
CA ALA A 290 -14.36 18.38 -4.72
C ALA A 290 -12.88 18.46 -5.12
N ALA A 291 -12.15 19.45 -4.63
CA ALA A 291 -10.71 19.59 -4.89
C ALA A 291 -9.87 18.49 -4.20
N ASN A 292 -10.23 18.11 -2.97
CA ASN A 292 -9.59 17.03 -2.24
C ASN A 292 -9.71 15.69 -2.99
N TYR A 293 -10.93 15.34 -3.38
CA TYR A 293 -11.23 14.09 -4.07
C TYR A 293 -10.61 14.04 -5.45
N LYS A 294 -10.61 15.15 -6.19
CA LYS A 294 -9.88 15.26 -7.46
C LYS A 294 -8.37 14.97 -7.30
N ARG A 295 -7.73 15.41 -6.21
CA ARG A 295 -6.30 15.16 -5.96
C ARG A 295 -5.98 13.70 -5.60
N LEU A 296 -6.99 12.93 -5.21
CA LEU A 296 -6.92 11.50 -4.91
C LEU A 296 -7.53 10.61 -6.00
N GLY A 297 -8.03 11.20 -7.10
CA GLY A 297 -8.68 10.46 -8.18
C GLY A 297 -10.08 9.92 -7.83
N ILE A 298 -10.73 10.47 -6.81
CA ILE A 298 -12.04 10.00 -6.33
C ILE A 298 -13.16 10.81 -7.02
N PRO A 299 -14.22 10.17 -7.56
CA PRO A 299 -14.39 8.72 -7.75
C PRO A 299 -13.73 8.21 -9.04
N GLU A 300 -13.40 6.91 -9.06
CA GLU A 300 -13.13 6.17 -10.30
C GLU A 300 -14.25 5.16 -10.62
N GLY A 301 -14.90 4.58 -9.61
CA GLY A 301 -16.06 3.70 -9.80
C GLY A 301 -15.74 2.34 -10.43
N ALA A 302 -14.66 1.69 -10.00
CA ALA A 302 -14.28 0.34 -10.44
C ALA A 302 -15.24 -0.75 -9.91
N TYR A 303 -15.89 -0.49 -8.76
CA TYR A 303 -16.79 -1.41 -8.09
C TYR A 303 -18.26 -1.00 -8.18
N GLU A 304 -19.17 -1.98 -8.21
CA GLU A 304 -20.62 -1.73 -8.27
C GLU A 304 -21.26 -1.52 -6.89
N TRP A 305 -20.46 -1.24 -5.86
CA TRP A 305 -20.93 -1.14 -4.47
C TRP A 305 -21.92 0.01 -4.28
N ALA A 306 -21.68 1.16 -4.89
CA ALA A 306 -22.56 2.32 -4.82
C ALA A 306 -23.96 2.07 -5.41
N ALA A 307 -24.12 1.06 -6.28
CA ALA A 307 -25.42 0.68 -6.82
C ALA A 307 -26.33 0.04 -5.75
N HIS A 308 -25.73 -0.56 -4.70
CA HIS A 308 -26.44 -1.29 -3.66
C HIS A 308 -26.30 -0.67 -2.26
N TYR A 309 -25.28 0.17 -2.06
CA TYR A 309 -24.90 0.74 -0.78
C TYR A 309 -24.64 2.24 -0.89
N GLU A 310 -25.57 3.04 -0.36
CA GLU A 310 -25.54 4.52 -0.47
C GLU A 310 -24.28 5.17 0.11
N ARG A 311 -23.61 4.53 1.07
CA ARG A 311 -22.35 5.04 1.65
C ARG A 311 -21.24 5.21 0.60
N PHE A 312 -21.25 4.41 -0.47
CA PHE A 312 -20.25 4.50 -1.53
C PHE A 312 -20.67 5.44 -2.69
N ASP A 313 -21.86 6.04 -2.60
CA ASP A 313 -22.34 7.07 -3.52
C ASP A 313 -22.07 8.46 -2.93
N LEU A 314 -21.12 9.19 -3.51
CA LEU A 314 -20.68 10.49 -3.03
C LEU A 314 -21.78 11.56 -3.12
N ALA A 315 -22.76 11.41 -4.02
CA ALA A 315 -23.89 12.33 -4.06
C ALA A 315 -24.82 12.15 -2.84
N LYS A 316 -24.77 10.99 -2.18
CA LYS A 316 -25.60 10.66 -1.01
C LYS A 316 -24.85 10.78 0.30
N GLU A 317 -23.58 10.37 0.33
CA GLU A 317 -22.73 10.38 1.51
C GLU A 317 -21.33 10.96 1.19
N PRO A 318 -21.25 12.29 0.98
CA PRO A 318 -20.07 12.94 0.41
C PRO A 318 -18.81 12.80 1.29
N ASN A 319 -18.96 12.62 2.60
CA ASN A 319 -17.84 12.51 3.54
C ASN A 319 -17.35 11.06 3.72
N GLU A 320 -17.99 10.06 3.11
CA GLU A 320 -17.61 8.66 3.36
C GLU A 320 -16.17 8.37 2.92
N ALA A 321 -15.77 8.89 1.75
CA ALA A 321 -14.42 8.68 1.22
C ALA A 321 -13.30 9.25 2.10
N ASN A 322 -13.58 10.29 2.91
CA ASN A 322 -12.62 10.81 3.89
C ASN A 322 -12.32 9.82 5.04
N ARG A 323 -13.11 8.76 5.20
CA ARG A 323 -12.92 7.72 6.24
C ARG A 323 -12.08 6.54 5.75
N PHE A 324 -11.50 6.64 4.55
CA PHE A 324 -10.62 5.65 3.93
C PHE A 324 -9.33 6.30 3.43
N GLY A 325 -8.30 5.48 3.16
CA GLY A 325 -6.95 5.91 2.77
C GLY A 325 -6.07 6.08 3.99
N TRP A 326 -6.29 5.28 5.03
CA TRP A 326 -5.60 5.35 6.30
C TRP A 326 -4.88 4.05 6.60
N ILE A 327 -3.79 4.14 7.37
CA ILE A 327 -3.24 2.98 8.05
C ILE A 327 -4.23 2.45 9.09
N VAL A 328 -4.49 1.14 9.09
CA VAL A 328 -5.37 0.45 10.03
C VAL A 328 -4.54 -0.45 10.93
N GLU A 329 -4.65 -0.28 12.25
CA GLU A 329 -3.99 -1.13 13.24
C GLU A 329 -4.98 -2.11 13.88
N VAL A 330 -4.59 -3.39 13.94
CA VAL A 330 -5.37 -4.48 14.51
C VAL A 330 -4.60 -5.13 15.66
N ASP A 331 -5.25 -5.27 16.81
CA ASP A 331 -4.72 -6.08 17.92
C ASP A 331 -5.02 -7.56 17.64
N VAL A 332 -3.96 -8.33 17.37
CA VAL A 332 -4.07 -9.75 17.03
C VAL A 332 -4.22 -10.66 18.25
N ASN A 333 -3.95 -10.13 19.45
CA ASN A 333 -4.05 -10.88 20.71
C ASN A 333 -5.47 -10.84 21.30
N ASP A 334 -6.39 -10.08 20.69
CA ASP A 334 -7.79 -10.02 21.07
C ASP A 334 -8.67 -10.09 19.80
N PRO A 335 -9.29 -11.24 19.49
CA PRO A 335 -10.09 -11.40 18.28
C PRO A 335 -11.38 -10.55 18.31
N THR A 336 -11.71 -9.93 19.45
CA THR A 336 -12.86 -9.03 19.62
C THR A 336 -12.48 -7.54 19.59
N SER A 337 -11.18 -7.22 19.53
CA SER A 337 -10.72 -5.84 19.57
C SER A 337 -11.27 -5.03 18.39
N THR A 338 -11.64 -3.78 18.60
CA THR A 338 -11.99 -2.88 17.48
C THR A 338 -10.70 -2.40 16.77
N PRO A 339 -10.51 -2.67 15.46
CA PRO A 339 -9.42 -2.09 14.69
C PRO A 339 -9.47 -0.56 14.67
N ARG A 340 -8.32 0.08 14.44
CA ARG A 340 -8.20 1.54 14.51
C ARG A 340 -7.56 2.11 13.25
N LYS A 341 -8.26 3.01 12.57
CA LYS A 341 -7.67 3.83 11.50
C LYS A 341 -6.86 4.96 12.15
N ARG A 342 -5.55 5.00 11.90
CA ARG A 342 -4.56 5.85 12.58
C ARG A 342 -4.31 7.14 11.80
N THR A 343 -5.13 8.14 12.08
CA THR A 343 -5.22 9.35 11.24
C THR A 343 -4.00 10.27 11.35
N ALA A 344 -3.18 10.15 12.40
CA ALA A 344 -1.94 10.91 12.54
C ALA A 344 -0.89 10.55 11.47
N MET A 345 -1.05 9.39 10.81
CA MET A 345 -0.16 8.90 9.75
C MET A 345 -0.53 9.45 8.35
N GLY A 346 -1.55 10.30 8.24
CA GLY A 346 -1.96 10.96 7.00
C GLY A 346 -2.87 10.12 6.12
N ARG A 347 -3.55 10.79 5.19
CA ARG A 347 -4.51 10.19 4.25
C ARG A 347 -4.01 10.25 2.81
N PHE A 348 -3.79 9.09 2.21
CA PHE A 348 -3.37 8.92 0.82
C PHE A 348 -3.50 7.44 0.42
N LYS A 349 -2.94 7.03 -0.72
CA LYS A 349 -2.96 5.64 -1.18
C LYS A 349 -1.76 4.92 -0.57
N HIS A 350 -1.90 4.43 0.66
CA HIS A 350 -0.78 3.82 1.37
C HIS A 350 -0.47 2.46 0.76
N GLU A 351 0.76 2.25 0.31
CA GLU A 351 1.24 0.90 -0.01
C GLU A 351 1.30 0.06 1.27
N GLY A 352 2.09 0.53 2.24
CA GLY A 352 2.48 -0.20 3.43
C GLY A 352 3.03 0.73 4.49
N ALA A 353 3.31 0.19 5.67
CA ALA A 353 3.87 0.97 6.78
C ALA A 353 4.76 0.09 7.66
N GLU A 354 6.03 0.04 7.30
CA GLU A 354 7.05 -0.66 8.08
C GLU A 354 7.77 0.27 9.05
N SER A 355 8.26 -0.33 10.13
CA SER A 355 8.73 0.43 11.29
C SER A 355 10.13 0.07 11.77
N ILE A 356 10.76 1.03 12.44
CA ILE A 356 12.00 0.83 13.19
C ILE A 356 11.94 1.61 14.50
N VAL A 357 12.48 1.03 15.56
CA VAL A 357 12.73 1.75 16.82
C VAL A 357 14.01 2.56 16.65
N ALA A 358 13.88 3.89 16.66
CA ALA A 358 15.01 4.80 16.57
C ALA A 358 15.89 4.73 17.82
N LYS A 359 17.13 5.26 17.72
CA LYS A 359 18.10 5.26 18.82
C LYS A 359 17.64 5.99 20.09
N ASP A 360 16.69 6.92 19.95
CA ASP A 360 16.08 7.65 21.06
C ASP A 360 14.83 6.96 21.64
N GLY A 361 14.52 5.75 21.16
CA GLY A 361 13.41 4.92 21.61
C GLY A 361 12.07 5.23 20.94
N ARG A 362 11.95 6.30 20.15
CA ARG A 362 10.71 6.57 19.38
C ARG A 362 10.58 5.60 18.21
N VAL A 363 9.36 5.33 17.78
CA VAL A 363 9.11 4.48 16.63
C VAL A 363 8.96 5.36 15.39
N VAL A 364 9.61 4.94 14.32
CA VAL A 364 9.57 5.58 13.02
C VAL A 364 8.89 4.63 12.06
N PHE A 365 7.83 5.09 11.41
CA PHE A 365 7.19 4.41 10.30
C PHE A 365 7.56 5.11 9.00
N TYR A 366 7.85 4.34 7.97
CA TYR A 366 8.05 4.84 6.60
C TYR A 366 6.91 4.35 5.73
N LEU A 367 6.39 5.24 4.87
CA LEU A 367 5.18 4.97 4.09
C LEU A 367 5.37 5.41 2.64
N GLY A 368 4.99 4.55 1.70
CA GLY A 368 4.84 4.87 0.29
C GLY A 368 3.42 5.34 -0.02
N ASP A 369 3.30 6.31 -0.92
CA ASP A 369 2.03 6.72 -1.54
C ASP A 369 2.08 6.27 -2.99
N ASP A 370 1.53 5.10 -3.29
CA ASP A 370 1.69 4.45 -4.60
C ASP A 370 0.81 5.13 -5.65
N GLU A 371 1.33 6.25 -6.13
CA GLU A 371 0.87 6.86 -7.34
C GLU A 371 2.01 7.55 -8.06
N ARG A 372 1.90 7.61 -9.38
CA ARG A 372 2.87 8.31 -10.22
C ARG A 372 3.03 9.74 -9.74
N PHE A 373 4.26 10.10 -9.39
CA PHE A 373 4.67 11.42 -8.93
C PHE A 373 4.13 11.83 -7.56
N ASP A 374 3.56 10.92 -6.77
CA ASP A 374 3.32 11.16 -5.35
C ASP A 374 4.59 10.87 -4.52
N TYR A 375 4.45 10.61 -3.21
CA TYR A 375 5.51 10.94 -2.25
C TYR A 375 5.89 9.79 -1.32
N VAL A 376 7.06 9.92 -0.69
CA VAL A 376 7.47 9.07 0.43
C VAL A 376 7.30 9.85 1.73
N TYR A 377 6.69 9.21 2.72
CA TYR A 377 6.40 9.79 4.02
C TYR A 377 7.14 9.09 5.17
N LYS A 378 7.22 9.79 6.30
CA LYS A 378 7.79 9.30 7.55
C LYS A 378 6.98 9.80 8.74
N PHE A 379 6.41 8.89 9.51
CA PHE A 379 5.76 9.22 10.78
C PHE A 379 6.70 8.89 11.94
N VAL A 380 6.82 9.81 12.91
CA VAL A 380 7.61 9.60 14.13
C VAL A 380 6.71 9.79 15.33
N THR A 381 6.60 8.77 16.19
CA THR A 381 5.80 8.83 17.41
C THR A 381 6.31 9.95 18.33
N ARG A 382 5.42 10.59 19.09
CA ARG A 382 5.81 11.60 20.09
C ARG A 382 6.51 10.94 21.27
N ALA A 383 5.92 9.87 21.79
CA ALA A 383 6.45 9.10 22.91
C ALA A 383 7.35 7.94 22.42
N ALA A 384 8.25 7.50 23.31
CA ALA A 384 9.10 6.35 23.08
C ALA A 384 8.33 5.03 23.25
N PHE A 385 8.74 4.01 22.50
CA PHE A 385 8.32 2.63 22.68
C PHE A 385 8.75 2.11 24.04
N ASN A 386 7.81 1.49 24.75
CA ASN A 386 8.10 0.75 25.98
C ASN A 386 8.13 -0.76 25.69
N PRO A 387 9.32 -1.39 25.63
CA PRO A 387 9.42 -2.83 25.36
C PRO A 387 8.90 -3.70 26.50
N ASN A 388 8.70 -3.14 27.70
CA ASN A 388 8.26 -3.88 28.89
C ASN A 388 6.77 -3.72 29.19
N ASP A 389 6.06 -2.87 28.44
CA ASP A 389 4.63 -2.63 28.62
C ASP A 389 3.95 -2.43 27.27
N ARG A 390 3.40 -3.53 26.73
CA ARG A 390 2.66 -3.51 25.47
C ARG A 390 1.48 -2.54 25.50
N ALA A 391 0.77 -2.45 26.62
CA ALA A 391 -0.43 -1.63 26.73
C ALA A 391 -0.09 -0.13 26.66
N ALA A 392 1.05 0.27 27.21
CA ALA A 392 1.56 1.65 27.10
C ALA A 392 1.81 2.10 25.65
N ASN A 393 1.93 1.16 24.70
CA ASN A 393 2.21 1.47 23.30
C ASN A 393 0.95 1.63 22.43
N LYS A 394 -0.24 1.29 22.95
CA LYS A 394 -1.48 1.15 22.16
C LYS A 394 -1.90 2.41 21.41
N ASP A 395 -1.57 3.59 21.92
CA ASP A 395 -1.97 4.87 21.33
C ASP A 395 -0.78 5.65 20.73
N LEU A 396 0.40 5.01 20.56
CA LEU A 396 1.58 5.66 19.97
C LEU A 396 1.35 6.17 18.55
N LEU A 397 0.47 5.53 17.79
CA LEU A 397 0.14 5.92 16.41
C LEU A 397 -0.90 7.05 16.32
N ASP A 398 -1.45 7.51 17.43
CA ASP A 398 -2.39 8.65 17.44
C ASP A 398 -1.67 9.99 17.62
N ASP A 399 -0.38 9.97 17.95
CA ASP A 399 0.34 11.13 18.44
C ASP A 399 1.82 11.10 18.05
N GLY A 400 2.18 12.01 17.15
CA GLY A 400 3.49 12.08 16.54
C GLY A 400 3.54 13.17 15.47
N THR A 401 4.53 13.08 14.59
CA THR A 401 4.69 14.02 13.47
C THR A 401 4.90 13.25 12.19
N LEU A 402 3.99 13.46 11.24
CA LEU A 402 4.13 13.02 9.86
C LEU A 402 5.07 13.99 9.12
N HIS A 403 5.93 13.45 8.27
CA HIS A 403 6.83 14.20 7.42
C HIS A 403 6.75 13.67 5.99
N VAL A 404 7.12 14.51 5.03
CA VAL A 404 7.29 14.12 3.63
C VAL A 404 8.73 14.34 3.17
N ALA A 405 9.22 13.46 2.30
CA ALA A 405 10.58 13.51 1.79
C ALA A 405 10.79 14.61 0.75
N LYS A 406 11.92 15.31 0.89
CA LYS A 406 12.49 16.18 -0.15
C LYS A 406 13.94 15.80 -0.37
N PHE A 407 14.26 15.29 -1.55
CA PHE A 407 15.60 14.88 -1.93
C PHE A 407 16.39 16.05 -2.51
N ALA A 408 17.68 16.12 -2.18
CA ALA A 408 18.60 17.10 -2.71
C ALA A 408 19.59 16.47 -3.71
N GLU A 409 20.17 17.29 -4.57
CA GLU A 409 21.12 16.83 -5.60
C GLU A 409 22.41 16.25 -5.00
N ASP A 410 22.78 16.69 -3.79
CA ASP A 410 23.91 16.13 -3.04
C ASP A 410 23.62 14.74 -2.44
N GLY A 411 22.37 14.26 -2.58
CA GLY A 411 21.93 12.93 -2.18
C GLY A 411 21.46 12.86 -0.73
N THR A 412 21.35 14.00 -0.06
CA THR A 412 20.68 14.09 1.23
C THR A 412 19.16 14.10 1.07
N VAL A 413 18.47 13.76 2.15
CA VAL A 413 17.00 13.85 2.26
C VAL A 413 16.67 14.78 3.41
N GLU A 414 15.79 15.73 3.16
CA GLU A 414 15.12 16.54 4.16
C GLU A 414 13.73 15.96 4.43
N TRP A 415 13.37 15.82 5.70
CA TRP A 415 12.04 15.37 6.12
C TRP A 415 11.23 16.59 6.56
N LEU A 416 10.31 17.04 5.71
CA LEU A 416 9.51 18.24 5.93
C LEU A 416 8.29 17.92 6.81
N PRO A 417 8.13 18.55 7.98
CA PRO A 417 7.03 18.25 8.89
C PRO A 417 5.68 18.72 8.33
N ILE A 418 4.67 17.85 8.38
CA ILE A 418 3.29 18.12 7.98
C ILE A 418 2.51 18.58 9.22
N VAL A 419 2.68 19.85 9.58
CA VAL A 419 2.12 20.44 10.80
C VAL A 419 1.40 21.75 10.48
N PHE A 420 0.13 21.83 10.87
CA PHE A 420 -0.66 23.05 10.75
C PHE A 420 -0.01 24.21 11.51
N GLY A 421 -0.04 25.40 10.91
CA GLY A 421 0.60 26.62 11.43
C GLY A 421 2.07 26.75 11.05
N GLN A 422 2.66 25.80 10.33
CA GLN A 422 4.05 25.84 9.87
C GLN A 422 4.13 25.99 8.35
N GLY A 423 5.07 26.83 7.89
CA GLY A 423 5.30 27.05 6.47
C GLY A 423 4.01 27.43 5.73
N PRO A 424 3.66 26.76 4.62
CA PRO A 424 2.44 27.03 3.87
C PRO A 424 1.18 26.38 4.48
N LEU A 425 1.28 25.59 5.54
CA LEU A 425 0.15 24.81 6.08
C LEU A 425 -0.69 25.64 7.05
N THR A 426 -1.30 26.72 6.57
CA THR A 426 -2.02 27.71 7.39
C THR A 426 -3.41 28.01 6.84
N ALA A 427 -4.17 28.84 7.56
CA ALA A 427 -5.46 29.33 7.11
C ALA A 427 -5.40 30.14 5.79
N GLU A 428 -4.25 30.75 5.47
CA GLU A 428 -4.05 31.46 4.20
C GLU A 428 -4.15 30.51 3.00
N ASN A 429 -3.76 29.25 3.18
CA ASN A 429 -3.93 28.18 2.21
C ASN A 429 -5.14 27.29 2.53
N GLY A 430 -6.14 27.80 3.25
CA GLY A 430 -7.43 27.13 3.42
C GLY A 430 -7.45 25.96 4.42
N PHE A 431 -6.39 25.71 5.19
CA PHE A 431 -6.42 24.74 6.28
C PHE A 431 -6.99 25.38 7.56
N THR A 432 -7.90 24.71 8.26
CA THR A 432 -8.45 25.24 9.53
C THR A 432 -7.86 24.57 10.77
N GLY A 433 -7.10 23.49 10.59
CA GLY A 433 -6.41 22.78 11.66
C GLY A 433 -5.66 21.56 11.16
N GLN A 434 -5.04 20.82 12.08
CA GLN A 434 -4.27 19.61 11.75
C GLN A 434 -5.12 18.53 11.07
N ALA A 435 -6.41 18.42 11.42
CA ALA A 435 -7.30 17.45 10.80
C ALA A 435 -7.46 17.70 9.28
N ASP A 436 -7.62 18.96 8.86
CA ASP A 436 -7.68 19.31 7.43
C ASP A 436 -6.37 18.97 6.71
N VAL A 437 -5.23 19.28 7.34
CA VAL A 437 -3.91 18.97 6.79
C VAL A 437 -3.73 17.45 6.58
N LEU A 438 -4.22 16.62 7.52
CA LEU A 438 -4.12 15.16 7.41
C LEU A 438 -5.14 14.57 6.42
N ILE A 439 -6.36 15.12 6.32
CA ILE A 439 -7.34 14.71 5.29
C ILE A 439 -6.82 15.01 3.88
N GLU A 440 -6.14 16.15 3.72
CA GLU A 440 -5.57 16.64 2.45
C GLU A 440 -4.04 16.47 2.41
N THR A 441 -3.52 15.35 2.94
CA THR A 441 -2.06 15.13 3.12
C THR A 441 -1.28 15.33 1.83
N ARG A 442 -1.77 14.82 0.69
CA ARG A 442 -1.14 15.04 -0.62
C ARG A 442 -1.02 16.52 -0.99
N ARG A 443 -2.07 17.31 -0.78
CA ARG A 443 -2.04 18.76 -1.04
C ARG A 443 -1.11 19.49 -0.07
N ALA A 444 -1.05 19.06 1.19
CA ALA A 444 -0.07 19.59 2.15
C ALA A 444 1.38 19.32 1.69
N ALA A 445 1.66 18.10 1.21
CA ALA A 445 2.95 17.72 0.65
C ALA A 445 3.29 18.50 -0.65
N ASP A 446 2.31 18.72 -1.52
CA ASP A 446 2.44 19.57 -2.71
C ASP A 446 2.94 20.96 -2.31
N LEU A 447 2.28 21.61 -1.34
CA LEU A 447 2.62 22.95 -0.87
C LEU A 447 3.99 23.02 -0.18
N LEU A 448 4.40 21.97 0.52
CA LEU A 448 5.72 21.89 1.18
C LEU A 448 6.87 21.74 0.18
N GLY A 449 6.60 21.41 -1.08
CA GLY A 449 7.64 21.22 -2.09
C GLY A 449 8.31 19.85 -2.00
N ALA A 450 7.55 18.82 -1.62
CA ALA A 450 8.00 17.43 -1.58
C ALA A 450 8.48 16.93 -2.95
N THR A 451 9.40 15.96 -2.97
CA THR A 451 9.94 15.42 -4.22
C THR A 451 8.98 14.41 -4.82
N LYS A 452 8.55 14.63 -6.07
CA LYS A 452 7.70 13.70 -6.81
C LYS A 452 8.45 12.41 -7.16
N MET A 453 7.88 11.26 -6.82
CA MET A 453 8.53 9.96 -6.90
C MET A 453 7.92 9.06 -7.99
N ASP A 454 8.62 8.01 -8.39
CA ASP A 454 8.10 7.03 -9.35
C ASP A 454 7.42 5.88 -8.62
N ARG A 455 6.13 6.05 -8.28
CA ARG A 455 5.32 5.00 -7.63
C ARG A 455 5.99 4.38 -6.39
N PRO A 456 6.08 5.12 -5.27
CA PRO A 456 6.54 4.57 -4.00
C PRO A 456 5.63 3.46 -3.50
N GLU A 457 6.08 2.23 -3.70
CA GLU A 457 5.47 1.01 -3.15
C GLU A 457 6.15 0.69 -1.80
N ASP A 458 6.56 -0.56 -1.60
CA ASP A 458 7.10 -1.07 -0.34
C ASP A 458 8.29 -0.26 0.18
N VAL A 459 8.29 -0.01 1.49
CA VAL A 459 9.39 0.62 2.20
C VAL A 459 9.86 -0.28 3.32
N GLN A 460 11.14 -0.69 3.31
CA GLN A 460 11.72 -1.54 4.35
C GLN A 460 12.86 -0.81 5.08
N PRO A 461 12.67 -0.39 6.34
CA PRO A 461 13.77 0.01 7.20
C PRO A 461 14.55 -1.24 7.66
N ASN A 462 15.88 -1.13 7.68
CA ASN A 462 16.77 -2.18 8.14
C ASN A 462 17.47 -1.74 9.43
N GLY A 463 17.09 -2.36 10.54
CA GLY A 463 17.65 -2.07 11.86
C GLY A 463 19.12 -2.46 12.06
N VAL A 464 19.66 -3.36 11.22
CA VAL A 464 21.05 -3.83 11.31
C VAL A 464 22.02 -2.80 10.74
N ASN A 465 21.69 -2.23 9.58
CA ASN A 465 22.57 -1.30 8.88
C ASN A 465 22.09 0.17 8.92
N GLY A 466 20.89 0.43 9.46
CA GLY A 466 20.30 1.75 9.57
C GLY A 466 19.87 2.37 8.24
N LYS A 467 19.79 1.58 7.16
CA LYS A 467 19.30 2.02 5.84
C LYS A 467 17.80 1.82 5.73
N VAL A 468 17.18 2.59 4.82
CA VAL A 468 15.78 2.43 4.43
C VAL A 468 15.77 2.20 2.93
N TYR A 469 15.06 1.16 2.49
CA TYR A 469 14.91 0.77 1.09
C TYR A 469 13.49 1.10 0.67
N VAL A 470 13.33 1.76 -0.48
CA VAL A 470 12.03 2.15 -1.04
C VAL A 470 11.97 1.59 -2.44
N MET A 471 10.90 0.84 -2.73
CA MET A 471 10.60 0.37 -4.08
C MET A 471 9.96 1.50 -4.88
N LEU A 472 10.45 1.69 -6.11
CA LEU A 472 9.93 2.65 -7.09
C LEU A 472 9.56 1.84 -8.33
N ALA A 473 8.33 1.33 -8.34
CA ALA A 473 7.90 0.21 -9.18
C ALA A 473 8.15 0.44 -10.67
N ASN A 474 7.58 1.53 -11.17
CA ASN A 474 7.66 1.92 -12.57
C ASN A 474 7.21 3.37 -12.74
N ASN A 475 7.69 3.98 -13.83
CA ASN A 475 7.05 5.16 -14.39
C ASN A 475 7.23 5.20 -15.90
N SER A 476 6.35 4.49 -16.62
CA SER A 476 6.26 4.44 -18.09
C SER A 476 6.10 5.81 -18.79
N LYS A 477 5.92 6.91 -18.04
CA LYS A 477 5.82 8.28 -18.56
C LYS A 477 7.12 9.08 -18.43
N ARG A 478 8.20 8.50 -17.90
CA ARG A 478 9.53 9.10 -18.07
C ARG A 478 9.79 9.27 -19.56
N LYS A 479 10.09 10.50 -19.97
CA LYS A 479 10.56 10.77 -21.33
C LYS A 479 11.94 10.14 -21.52
N ALA A 480 12.34 9.89 -22.76
CA ALA A 480 13.62 9.23 -23.07
C ALA A 480 14.85 9.98 -22.50
N ASP A 481 14.76 11.30 -22.31
CA ASP A 481 15.78 12.14 -21.67
C ASP A 481 15.74 12.12 -20.13
N GLN A 482 14.76 11.44 -19.55
CA GLN A 482 14.57 11.21 -18.11
C GLN A 482 14.83 9.76 -17.70
N VAL A 483 15.06 8.85 -18.66
CA VAL A 483 15.54 7.48 -18.40
C VAL A 483 17.06 7.57 -18.23
N ASP A 484 17.61 6.85 -17.25
CA ASP A 484 19.04 6.84 -17.00
C ASP A 484 19.78 6.42 -18.29
N ALA A 485 20.81 7.17 -18.67
CA ALA A 485 21.63 6.87 -19.85
C ALA A 485 22.73 5.83 -19.51
N ALA A 486 22.42 4.91 -18.60
CA ALA A 486 23.35 3.91 -18.10
C ALA A 486 23.64 2.84 -19.15
#